data_AF-A0A1I8CCI9-F1
#
_entry.id   AF-A0A1I8CCI9-F1
#
_cell.length_a   1.000
_cell.length_b   1.000
_cell.length_c   1.000
_cell.angle_alpha   90.00
_cell.angle_beta   90.00
_cell.angle_gamma   90.00
#
_symmetry.space_group_name_H-M   'P 1'
#
loop_
_entity.id
_entity.type
_entity.pdbx_description
1 polymer ?
#
loop_
_entity_poly.entity_id
_entity_poly.type
_entity_poly.pdbx_seq_one_letter_code
_entity_poly.pdbx_strand_id
1 'polypeptide(L)'
;MAVLFDDNIQFLVIKNESEEVVEKLKRYHVVVKGDREDTRSGIAIEVTEAGKISSVFRANLNTASFEILRKSQQLKTDFKQTRQTILDHLNDVKKRVKDSAVGGRAGVKSIWWEKDKTSGEMLMNLMEPMKTKSCVLVVLNFKAVMGTELIAYLEELSHSKDLRILDLKKTVEHKDSKICDLRKKLEENEKKLNLDIDKFHKECNEKDDLLEYAKEKNEILNDKIKELQEHINDLVEQVGEMQEDEKESKNEINVVCAENDELRNLQKRYENALEKVYNENQTLIAQVTECEDEFQKASKELLVQQKLLTSEKREYLGIPSPIA
;
A
#
# COMPACT_ATOMS: atom_id res chain seq x y z
N MET A 1 31.46 55.52 -15.63
CA MET A 1 30.01 55.70 -15.39
C MET A 1 29.36 54.33 -15.26
N ALA A 2 28.51 54.14 -14.25
CA ALA A 2 27.71 52.92 -14.10
C ALA A 2 26.47 53.00 -14.99
N VAL A 3 25.98 51.84 -15.46
CA VAL A 3 24.68 51.74 -16.12
C VAL A 3 23.60 51.82 -15.04
N LEU A 4 22.74 52.83 -15.13
CA LEU A 4 21.64 53.11 -14.20
C LEU A 4 20.31 52.60 -14.74
N PHE A 5 20.17 52.56 -16.06
CA PHE A 5 19.00 52.03 -16.76
C PHE A 5 19.48 51.44 -18.10
N ASP A 6 18.94 50.27 -18.47
CA ASP A 6 19.23 49.59 -19.73
C ASP A 6 18.00 48.74 -20.11
N ASP A 7 17.19 49.26 -21.04
CA ASP A 7 16.02 48.53 -21.54
C ASP A 7 15.53 49.05 -22.91
N ASN A 8 14.63 48.29 -23.52
CA ASN A 8 13.89 48.68 -24.71
C ASN A 8 12.58 49.38 -24.33
N ILE A 9 12.40 50.62 -24.79
CA ILE A 9 11.22 51.45 -24.55
C ILE A 9 10.53 51.78 -25.88
N GLN A 10 9.21 51.90 -25.87
CA GLN A 10 8.44 52.42 -27.00
C GLN A 10 8.24 53.93 -26.87
N PHE A 11 8.63 54.68 -27.91
CA PHE A 11 8.40 56.12 -28.01
C PHE A 11 7.34 56.43 -29.08
N LEU A 12 6.56 57.48 -28.84
CA LEU A 12 5.77 58.11 -29.89
C LEU A 12 6.67 59.08 -30.66
N VAL A 13 6.97 58.75 -31.90
CA VAL A 13 7.76 59.62 -32.78
C VAL A 13 6.81 60.54 -33.53
N ILE A 14 6.98 61.84 -33.34
CA ILE A 14 6.19 62.88 -33.99
C ILE A 14 7.04 63.49 -35.09
N LYS A 15 6.55 63.42 -36.32
CA LYS A 15 7.16 64.09 -37.46
C LYS A 15 6.24 65.14 -38.04
N ASN A 16 6.76 66.34 -38.20
CA ASN A 16 6.09 67.43 -38.91
C ASN A 16 6.60 67.44 -40.36
N GLU A 17 5.98 66.67 -41.23
CA GLU A 17 6.28 66.64 -42.67
C GLU A 17 5.19 67.44 -43.40
N SER A 18 5.56 68.57 -44.03
CA SER A 18 4.73 69.29 -45.01
C SER A 18 3.24 69.44 -44.64
N GLU A 19 2.95 70.06 -43.50
CA GLU A 19 1.61 70.34 -42.93
C GLU A 19 0.84 69.16 -42.33
N GLU A 20 1.37 67.93 -42.38
CA GLU A 20 0.77 66.74 -41.73
C GLU A 20 1.62 66.25 -40.54
N VAL A 21 0.96 65.99 -39.40
CA VAL A 21 1.60 65.45 -38.19
C VAL A 21 1.51 63.93 -38.23
N VAL A 22 2.63 63.27 -38.52
CA VAL A 22 2.71 61.80 -38.54
C VAL A 22 3.19 61.30 -37.19
N GLU A 23 2.31 60.59 -36.47
CA GLU A 23 2.62 59.90 -35.22
C GLU A 23 2.94 58.43 -35.48
N LYS A 24 4.18 58.00 -35.16
CA LYS A 24 4.58 56.60 -35.28
C LYS A 24 5.20 56.06 -34.00
N LEU A 25 4.65 54.95 -33.56
CA LEU A 25 5.22 54.14 -32.48
C LEU A 25 6.50 53.45 -32.94
N LYS A 26 7.61 53.70 -32.23
CA LYS A 26 8.90 53.05 -32.49
C LYS A 26 9.53 52.53 -31.21
N ARG A 27 10.28 51.44 -31.32
CA ARG A 27 11.06 50.87 -30.22
C ARG A 27 12.48 51.42 -30.25
N TYR A 28 12.97 51.79 -29.07
CA TYR A 28 14.31 52.30 -28.85
C TYR A 28 14.96 51.56 -27.68
N HIS A 29 16.23 51.23 -27.83
CA HIS A 29 17.09 50.80 -26.74
C HIS A 29 17.62 52.04 -26.02
N VAL A 30 17.29 52.18 -24.74
CA VAL A 30 17.63 53.34 -23.91
C VAL A 30 18.60 52.91 -22.84
N VAL A 31 19.79 53.52 -22.84
CA VAL A 31 20.81 53.31 -21.83
C VAL A 31 21.05 54.63 -21.11
N VAL A 32 20.91 54.64 -19.79
CA VAL A 32 21.28 55.79 -18.96
C VAL A 32 22.54 55.42 -18.19
N LYS A 33 23.63 56.12 -18.47
CA LYS A 33 24.92 55.99 -17.80
C LYS A 33 25.14 57.20 -16.87
N GLY A 34 25.66 56.98 -15.67
CA GLY A 34 26.02 58.07 -14.76
C GLY A 34 26.83 57.56 -13.58
N ASP A 35 27.38 58.45 -12.75
CA ASP A 35 28.13 58.02 -11.57
C ASP A 35 27.19 57.71 -10.40
N ARG A 36 27.61 56.78 -9.54
CA ARG A 36 26.79 56.27 -8.43
C ARG A 36 26.69 57.24 -7.24
N GLU A 37 27.52 58.28 -7.18
CA GLU A 37 27.63 59.18 -6.01
C GLU A 37 27.32 60.65 -6.32
N ASP A 38 26.93 61.35 -5.26
CA ASP A 38 25.86 62.36 -5.22
C ASP A 38 26.29 63.82 -5.43
N THR A 39 27.56 64.10 -5.72
CA THR A 39 28.08 65.46 -5.49
C THR A 39 28.53 66.25 -6.71
N ARG A 40 28.66 65.68 -7.92
CA ARG A 40 28.94 66.44 -9.18
C ARG A 40 28.99 65.60 -10.47
N SER A 41 28.15 64.58 -10.61
CA SER A 41 28.29 63.59 -11.68
C SER A 41 27.20 63.71 -12.74
N GLY A 42 27.60 63.97 -13.98
CA GLY A 42 26.67 64.04 -15.11
C GLY A 42 25.99 62.71 -15.42
N ILE A 43 24.88 62.76 -16.16
CA ILE A 43 24.26 61.59 -16.78
C ILE A 43 24.35 61.69 -18.30
N ALA A 44 24.61 60.55 -18.93
CA ALA A 44 24.54 60.38 -20.37
C ALA A 44 23.35 59.47 -20.67
N ILE A 45 22.45 59.93 -21.52
CA ILE A 45 21.29 59.17 -21.98
C ILE A 45 21.54 58.86 -23.45
N GLU A 46 21.61 57.57 -23.77
CA GLU A 46 21.83 57.05 -25.11
C GLU A 46 20.56 56.35 -25.57
N VAL A 47 20.12 56.69 -26.79
CA VAL A 47 18.89 56.18 -27.39
C VAL A 47 19.25 55.63 -28.77
N THR A 48 18.98 54.35 -28.99
CA THR A 48 19.25 53.67 -30.28
C THR A 48 17.97 53.07 -30.84
N GLU A 49 17.61 53.38 -32.09
CA GLU A 49 16.42 52.79 -32.72
C GLU A 49 16.59 51.27 -32.85
N ALA A 50 15.62 50.50 -32.36
CA ALA A 50 15.70 49.05 -32.40
C ALA A 50 15.76 48.55 -33.86
N GLY A 51 16.77 47.75 -34.18
CA GLY A 51 17.03 47.26 -35.54
C GLY A 51 17.82 48.22 -36.44
N LYS A 52 18.17 49.43 -35.96
CA LYS A 52 19.03 50.38 -36.68
C LYS A 52 20.18 50.85 -35.81
N ILE A 53 21.30 50.13 -35.91
CA ILE A 53 22.48 50.37 -35.10
C ILE A 53 23.20 51.70 -35.42
N SER A 54 22.91 52.30 -36.58
CA SER A 54 23.43 53.61 -36.99
C SER A 54 22.60 54.81 -36.48
N SER A 55 21.44 54.55 -35.87
CA SER A 55 20.53 55.60 -35.38
C SER A 55 20.67 55.78 -33.87
N VAL A 56 21.85 56.27 -33.47
CA VAL A 56 22.23 56.51 -32.06
C VAL A 56 22.15 58.00 -31.75
N PHE A 57 21.48 58.32 -30.66
CA PHE A 57 21.30 59.68 -30.17
C PHE A 57 21.77 59.77 -28.72
N ARG A 58 22.50 60.83 -28.38
CA ARG A 58 23.02 61.02 -27.03
C ARG A 58 22.69 62.40 -26.48
N ALA A 59 22.22 62.43 -25.24
CA ALA A 59 22.06 63.63 -24.43
C ALA A 59 22.99 63.54 -23.22
N ASN A 60 23.86 64.53 -23.03
CA ASN A 60 24.76 64.61 -21.89
C ASN A 60 24.30 65.75 -20.98
N LEU A 61 23.94 65.42 -19.74
CA LEU A 61 23.50 66.36 -18.72
C LEU A 61 24.51 66.36 -17.59
N ASN A 62 25.43 67.32 -17.60
CA ASN A 62 26.27 67.69 -16.46
C ASN A 62 25.67 68.88 -15.71
N THR A 63 26.25 69.25 -14.55
CA THR A 63 25.75 70.36 -13.71
C THR A 63 25.59 71.67 -14.48
N ALA A 64 26.51 72.01 -15.38
CA ALA A 64 26.46 73.25 -16.16
C ALA A 64 25.32 73.23 -17.20
N SER A 65 25.24 72.15 -17.99
CA SER A 65 24.15 71.95 -18.97
C SER A 65 22.78 71.82 -18.31
N PHE A 66 22.72 71.27 -17.09
CA PHE A 66 21.49 71.21 -16.32
C PHE A 66 21.04 72.59 -15.85
N GLU A 67 21.92 73.46 -15.37
CA GLU A 67 21.51 74.82 -14.98
C GLU A 67 20.95 75.62 -16.16
N ILE A 68 21.46 75.39 -17.37
CA ILE A 68 20.89 75.95 -18.61
C ILE A 68 19.49 75.36 -18.84
N LEU A 69 19.36 74.04 -18.78
CA LEU A 69 18.07 73.34 -18.93
C LEU A 69 17.04 73.84 -17.91
N ARG A 70 17.44 73.92 -16.64
CA ARG A 70 16.64 74.35 -15.50
C ARG A 70 16.09 75.75 -15.71
N LYS A 71 16.93 76.70 -16.13
CA LYS A 71 16.50 78.07 -16.43
C LYS A 71 15.57 78.13 -17.65
N SER A 72 15.91 77.39 -18.72
CA SER A 72 15.13 77.40 -19.97
C SER A 72 13.72 76.81 -19.81
N GLN A 73 13.57 75.78 -18.97
CA GLN A 73 12.31 75.06 -18.74
C GLN A 73 11.66 75.41 -17.40
N GLN A 74 12.21 76.39 -16.67
CA GLN A 74 11.73 76.84 -15.36
C GLN A 74 11.57 75.69 -14.34
N LEU A 75 12.49 74.72 -14.37
CA LEU A 75 12.45 73.55 -13.48
C LEU A 75 12.73 73.96 -12.04
N LYS A 76 11.83 73.59 -11.12
CA LYS A 76 11.96 73.89 -9.69
C LYS A 76 12.90 72.93 -8.95
N THR A 77 13.09 71.73 -9.50
CA THR A 77 13.92 70.66 -8.95
C THR A 77 15.41 70.92 -9.10
N ASP A 78 16.22 70.33 -8.24
CA ASP A 78 17.68 70.28 -8.41
C ASP A 78 18.09 69.17 -9.41
N PHE A 79 19.39 69.08 -9.69
CA PHE A 79 19.94 68.09 -10.64
C PHE A 79 19.68 66.65 -10.20
N LYS A 80 19.83 66.36 -8.90
CA LYS A 80 19.65 65.02 -8.34
C LYS A 80 18.20 64.57 -8.45
N GLN A 81 17.27 65.44 -8.06
CA GLN A 81 15.84 65.22 -8.17
C GLN A 81 15.44 65.01 -9.63
N THR A 82 15.90 65.86 -10.55
CA THR A 82 15.56 65.73 -11.98
C THR A 82 16.12 64.44 -12.59
N ARG A 83 17.35 64.05 -12.24
CA ARG A 83 17.94 62.76 -12.61
C ARG A 83 17.07 61.60 -12.15
N GLN A 84 16.62 61.61 -10.89
CA GLN A 84 15.75 60.58 -10.34
C GLN A 84 14.39 60.55 -11.04
N THR A 85 13.79 61.72 -11.29
CA THR A 85 12.53 61.85 -12.05
C THR A 85 12.63 61.22 -13.44
N ILE A 86 13.75 61.43 -14.15
CA ILE A 86 13.98 60.79 -15.46
C ILE A 86 14.00 59.26 -15.31
N LEU A 87 14.76 58.72 -14.35
CA LEU A 87 14.86 57.27 -14.14
C LEU A 87 13.52 56.65 -13.71
N ASP A 88 12.81 57.30 -12.79
CA ASP A 88 11.49 56.86 -12.32
C ASP A 88 10.49 56.85 -13.47
N HIS A 89 10.49 57.89 -14.32
CA HIS A 89 9.62 57.98 -15.48
C HIS A 89 9.92 56.88 -16.50
N LEU A 90 11.20 56.62 -16.80
CA LEU A 90 11.60 55.53 -17.70
C LEU A 90 11.19 54.15 -17.16
N ASN A 91 11.33 53.92 -15.85
CA ASN A 91 10.89 52.69 -15.19
C ASN A 91 9.36 52.54 -15.18
N ASP A 92 8.64 53.63 -14.99
CA ASP A 92 7.18 53.67 -15.03
C ASP A 92 6.66 53.39 -16.45
N VAL A 93 7.27 53.97 -17.48
CA VAL A 93 6.97 53.63 -18.88
C VAL A 93 7.25 52.15 -19.16
N LYS A 94 8.42 51.63 -18.74
CA LYS A 94 8.76 50.21 -18.86
C LYS A 94 7.71 49.30 -18.21
N LYS A 95 7.24 49.64 -17.01
CA LYS A 95 6.22 48.88 -16.29
C LYS A 95 4.87 48.93 -17.01
N ARG A 96 4.40 50.13 -17.38
CA ARG A 96 3.13 50.31 -18.12
C ARG A 96 3.09 49.57 -19.45
N VAL A 97 4.21 49.46 -20.15
CA VAL A 97 4.32 48.69 -21.41
C VAL A 97 4.28 47.18 -21.16
N LYS A 98 4.80 46.67 -20.04
CA LYS A 98 4.71 45.24 -19.67
C LYS A 98 3.31 44.84 -19.21
N ASP A 99 2.63 45.71 -18.47
CA ASP A 99 1.29 45.44 -17.92
C ASP A 99 0.18 45.54 -18.98
N SER A 100 0.45 46.19 -20.12
CA SER A 100 -0.47 46.32 -21.25
C SER A 100 -0.31 45.19 -22.27
N ALA A 101 -0.64 43.96 -21.87
CA ALA A 101 -0.93 42.86 -22.80
C ALA A 101 -2.16 43.14 -23.71
N VAL A 102 -2.85 44.28 -23.51
CA VAL A 102 -3.97 44.76 -24.31
C VAL A 102 -3.73 46.22 -24.71
N GLY A 103 -3.03 46.45 -25.83
CA GLY A 103 -3.21 47.58 -26.76
C GLY A 103 -3.45 49.01 -26.23
N GLY A 104 -3.02 49.35 -25.01
CA GLY A 104 -3.33 50.62 -24.37
C GLY A 104 -2.38 51.73 -24.77
N ARG A 105 -2.83 52.70 -25.57
CA ARG A 105 -2.06 53.90 -25.98
C ARG A 105 -1.63 54.82 -24.82
N ALA A 106 -2.01 54.53 -23.57
CA ALA A 106 -1.78 55.41 -22.42
C ALA A 106 -0.31 55.45 -21.97
N GLY A 107 0.40 54.31 -21.95
CA GLY A 107 1.82 54.26 -21.55
C GLY A 107 2.76 54.92 -22.56
N VAL A 108 2.45 54.77 -23.85
CA VAL A 108 3.23 55.28 -24.99
C VAL A 108 3.17 56.81 -25.10
N LYS A 109 2.04 57.41 -24.71
CA LYS A 109 1.84 58.87 -24.77
C LYS A 109 2.63 59.64 -23.70
N SER A 110 3.43 58.98 -22.88
CA SER A 110 4.22 59.64 -21.82
C SER A 110 5.65 59.99 -22.23
N ILE A 111 6.11 59.55 -23.42
CA ILE A 111 7.39 59.95 -24.01
C ILE A 111 7.20 60.26 -25.50
N TRP A 112 7.47 61.49 -25.91
CA TRP A 112 7.45 61.91 -27.32
C TRP A 112 8.85 62.20 -27.83
N TRP A 113 9.07 61.87 -29.10
CA TRP A 113 10.33 62.06 -29.80
C TRP A 113 10.07 62.90 -31.05
N GLU A 114 10.54 64.14 -31.07
CA GLU A 114 10.33 65.07 -32.19
C GLU A 114 11.65 65.65 -32.69
N LYS A 115 11.67 66.13 -33.94
CA LYS A 115 12.82 66.83 -34.50
C LYS A 115 12.60 68.33 -34.38
N ASP A 116 13.52 69.05 -33.74
CA ASP A 116 13.48 70.50 -33.75
C ASP A 116 13.75 71.01 -35.18
N LYS A 117 12.83 71.84 -35.67
CA LYS A 117 12.91 72.42 -37.02
C LYS A 117 14.08 73.40 -37.15
N THR A 118 14.56 73.95 -36.04
CA THR A 118 15.53 75.05 -36.00
C THR A 118 16.96 74.55 -35.88
N SER A 119 17.22 73.68 -34.89
CA SER A 119 18.55 73.09 -34.66
C SER A 119 18.80 71.80 -35.43
N GLY A 120 17.74 71.14 -35.90
CA GLY A 120 17.82 69.79 -36.47
C GLY A 120 18.09 68.70 -35.43
N GLU A 121 18.16 69.03 -34.14
CA GLU A 121 18.37 68.11 -33.03
C GLU A 121 17.08 67.34 -32.70
N MET A 122 17.22 66.21 -31.99
CA MET A 122 16.07 65.42 -31.57
C MET A 122 15.69 65.77 -30.13
N LEU A 123 14.43 66.10 -29.90
CA LEU A 123 13.89 66.41 -28.59
C LEU A 123 13.13 65.21 -28.05
N MET A 124 13.48 64.79 -26.84
CA MET A 124 12.71 63.83 -26.06
C MET A 124 11.90 64.57 -25.00
N ASN A 125 10.59 64.55 -25.16
CA ASN A 125 9.65 65.13 -24.20
C ASN A 125 9.17 64.02 -23.26
N LEU A 126 9.54 64.11 -21.98
CA LEU A 126 8.97 63.27 -20.92
C LEU A 126 7.73 63.97 -20.39
N MET A 127 6.58 63.29 -20.38
CA MET A 127 5.32 63.89 -19.91
C MET A 127 4.61 63.03 -18.89
N GLU A 128 3.98 63.71 -17.95
CA GLU A 128 3.12 63.08 -16.96
C GLU A 128 1.74 62.76 -17.55
N PRO A 129 1.28 61.50 -17.48
CA PRO A 129 -0.05 61.13 -17.95
C PRO A 129 -1.10 61.58 -16.94
N MET A 130 -1.72 62.74 -17.17
CA MET A 130 -2.89 63.19 -16.40
C MET A 130 -4.20 62.93 -17.15
N LYS A 131 -5.30 62.70 -16.41
CA LYS A 131 -6.63 62.34 -16.95
C LYS A 131 -7.24 63.40 -17.89
N THR A 132 -6.82 64.66 -17.81
CA THR A 132 -7.47 65.77 -18.53
C THR A 132 -6.53 66.71 -19.30
N LYS A 133 -5.25 66.85 -18.90
CA LYS A 133 -4.21 67.60 -19.66
C LYS A 133 -2.80 67.07 -19.36
N SER A 134 -2.05 66.61 -20.36
CA SER A 134 -0.65 66.20 -20.20
C SER A 134 0.25 67.38 -19.82
N CYS A 135 1.14 67.17 -18.85
CA CYS A 135 2.15 68.15 -18.45
C CYS A 135 3.55 67.67 -18.87
N VAL A 136 4.34 68.52 -19.50
CA VAL A 136 5.73 68.20 -19.85
C VAL A 136 6.58 68.29 -18.58
N LEU A 137 7.22 67.17 -18.22
CA LEU A 137 8.09 67.07 -17.04
C LEU A 137 9.49 67.61 -17.36
N VAL A 138 10.10 67.12 -18.44
CA VAL A 138 11.44 67.51 -18.89
C VAL A 138 11.53 67.31 -20.40
N VAL A 139 12.12 68.28 -21.10
CA VAL A 139 12.51 68.15 -22.51
C VAL A 139 14.01 67.97 -22.60
N LEU A 140 14.46 66.87 -23.18
CA LEU A 140 15.87 66.56 -23.33
C LEU A 140 16.30 66.70 -24.77
N ASN A 141 17.42 67.37 -24.98
CA ASN A 141 17.97 67.61 -26.30
C ASN A 141 19.05 66.57 -26.63
N PHE A 142 18.82 65.82 -27.71
CA PHE A 142 19.67 64.75 -28.17
C PHE A 142 20.38 65.11 -29.47
N LYS A 143 21.68 64.86 -29.47
CA LYS A 143 22.54 64.98 -30.66
C LYS A 143 22.70 63.61 -31.30
N ALA A 144 22.71 63.57 -32.62
CA ALA A 144 23.05 62.37 -33.36
C ALA A 144 24.54 62.02 -33.11
N VAL A 145 24.80 60.78 -32.71
CA VAL A 145 26.15 60.27 -32.51
C VAL A 145 26.70 59.83 -33.87
N MET A 146 27.78 60.45 -34.32
CA MET A 146 28.33 60.28 -35.67
C MET A 146 29.86 60.12 -35.63
N GLY A 147 30.44 59.62 -36.72
CA GLY A 147 31.89 59.54 -36.90
C GLY A 147 32.58 58.65 -35.85
N THR A 148 33.66 59.16 -35.25
CA THR A 148 34.46 58.42 -34.26
C THR A 148 33.67 58.05 -33.01
N GLU A 149 32.70 58.86 -32.59
CA GLU A 149 31.86 58.53 -31.43
C GLU A 149 30.91 57.36 -31.70
N LEU A 150 30.42 57.24 -32.94
CA LEU A 150 29.60 56.10 -33.35
C LEU A 150 30.44 54.82 -33.41
N ILE A 151 31.66 54.90 -33.93
CA ILE A 151 32.60 53.77 -33.95
C ILE A 151 32.86 53.27 -32.52
N ALA A 152 33.18 54.18 -31.59
CA ALA A 152 33.43 53.82 -30.20
C ALA A 152 32.20 53.16 -29.53
N TYR A 153 30.99 53.66 -29.81
CA TYR A 153 29.75 53.04 -29.32
C TYR A 153 29.55 51.61 -29.85
N LEU A 154 29.82 51.40 -31.14
CA LEU A 154 29.69 50.08 -31.78
C LEU A 154 30.72 49.08 -31.24
N GLU A 155 31.95 49.52 -30.99
CA GLU A 155 33.00 48.71 -30.38
C GLU A 155 32.63 48.29 -28.94
N GLU A 156 32.14 49.22 -28.12
CA GLU A 156 31.67 48.94 -26.76
C GLU A 156 30.52 47.92 -26.77
N LEU A 157 29.55 48.10 -27.68
CA LEU A 157 28.41 47.19 -27.85
C LEU A 157 28.87 45.78 -28.28
N SER A 158 29.84 45.70 -29.20
CA SER A 158 30.40 44.43 -29.65
C SER A 158 31.07 43.69 -28.50
N HIS A 159 31.95 44.37 -27.77
CA HIS A 159 32.66 43.77 -26.65
C HIS A 159 31.72 43.28 -25.55
N SER A 160 30.68 44.06 -25.24
CA SER A 160 29.63 43.65 -24.28
C SER A 160 28.89 42.38 -24.71
N LYS A 161 28.58 42.24 -26.01
CA LYS A 161 27.95 41.04 -26.55
C LYS A 161 28.85 39.82 -26.46
N ASP A 162 30.14 39.96 -26.74
CA ASP A 162 31.11 38.86 -26.64
C ASP A 162 31.23 38.33 -25.21
N LEU A 163 31.27 39.22 -24.21
CA LEU A 163 31.26 38.84 -22.80
C LEU A 163 29.98 38.09 -22.42
N ARG A 164 28.81 38.55 -22.88
CA ARG A 164 27.53 37.87 -22.64
C ARG A 164 27.47 36.50 -23.31
N ILE A 165 28.01 36.36 -24.51
CA ILE A 165 28.11 35.07 -25.20
C ILE A 165 28.99 34.11 -24.39
N LEU A 166 30.12 34.58 -23.86
CA LEU A 166 31.01 33.78 -23.03
C LEU A 166 30.33 33.28 -21.74
N ASP A 167 29.57 34.15 -21.06
CA ASP A 167 28.82 33.79 -19.85
C ASP A 167 27.70 32.77 -20.15
N LEU A 168 26.98 32.95 -21.26
CA LEU A 168 25.98 32.00 -21.72
C LEU A 168 26.62 30.64 -22.06
N LYS A 169 27.79 30.62 -22.71
CA LYS A 169 28.51 29.37 -23.00
C LYS A 169 28.87 28.61 -21.71
N LYS A 170 29.44 29.30 -20.71
CA LYS A 170 29.73 28.70 -19.40
C LYS A 170 28.48 28.14 -18.73
N THR A 171 27.36 28.87 -18.82
CA THR A 171 26.09 28.44 -18.25
C THR A 171 25.53 27.20 -18.95
N VAL A 172 25.68 27.11 -20.28
CA VAL A 172 25.29 25.94 -21.08
C VAL A 172 26.15 24.74 -20.70
N GLU A 173 27.47 24.89 -20.68
CA GLU A 173 28.40 23.82 -20.29
C GLU A 173 28.08 23.27 -18.89
N HIS A 174 27.79 24.15 -17.93
CA HIS A 174 27.40 23.72 -16.58
C HIS A 174 26.08 22.94 -16.57
N LYS A 175 25.08 23.37 -17.35
CA LYS A 175 23.79 22.67 -17.46
C LYS A 175 23.94 21.32 -18.16
N ASP A 176 24.75 21.24 -19.20
CA ASP A 176 25.01 20.00 -19.93
C ASP A 176 25.70 18.96 -19.02
N SER A 177 26.66 19.40 -18.22
CA SER A 177 27.29 18.56 -17.19
C SER A 177 26.26 17.99 -16.20
N LYS A 178 25.36 18.84 -15.69
CA LYS A 178 24.29 18.42 -14.78
C LYS A 178 23.30 17.43 -15.44
N ILE A 179 23.00 17.62 -16.74
CA ILE A 179 22.16 16.69 -17.50
C ILE A 179 22.84 15.32 -17.61
N CYS A 180 24.14 15.29 -17.89
CA CYS A 180 24.92 14.05 -17.94
C CYS A 180 24.87 13.29 -16.59
N ASP A 181 25.05 13.98 -15.47
CA ASP A 181 24.98 13.35 -14.15
C ASP A 181 23.59 12.79 -13.83
N LEU A 182 22.53 13.52 -14.20
CA LEU A 182 21.15 13.07 -14.00
C LEU A 182 20.82 11.83 -14.85
N ARG A 183 21.31 11.77 -16.10
CA ARG A 183 21.14 10.59 -16.96
C ARG A 183 21.80 9.35 -16.35
N LYS A 184 23.02 9.47 -15.79
CA LYS A 184 23.69 8.37 -15.11
C LYS A 184 22.90 7.85 -13.91
N LYS A 185 22.41 8.76 -13.05
CA LYS A 185 21.59 8.40 -11.88
C LYS A 185 20.28 7.71 -12.27
N LEU A 186 19.68 8.11 -13.38
CA LEU A 186 18.47 7.48 -13.90
C LEU A 186 18.76 6.04 -14.34
N GLU A 187 19.84 5.81 -15.09
CA GLU A 187 20.25 4.46 -15.51
C GLU A 187 20.60 3.54 -14.33
N GLU A 188 21.27 4.06 -13.29
CA GLU A 188 21.56 3.32 -12.06
C GLU A 188 20.28 2.91 -11.32
N ASN A 189 19.30 3.82 -11.24
CA ASN A 189 18.01 3.54 -10.62
C ASN A 189 17.19 2.51 -11.40
N GLU A 190 17.19 2.56 -12.74
CA GLU A 190 16.53 1.57 -13.59
C GLU A 190 17.13 0.17 -13.38
N LYS A 191 18.46 0.06 -13.34
CA LYS A 191 19.14 -1.21 -13.06
C LYS A 191 18.77 -1.75 -11.69
N LYS A 192 18.73 -0.90 -10.67
CA LYS A 192 18.34 -1.29 -9.31
C LYS A 192 16.89 -1.78 -9.25
N LEU A 193 15.98 -1.05 -9.88
CA LEU A 193 14.55 -1.41 -9.90
C LEU A 193 14.33 -2.77 -10.57
N ASN A 194 15.02 -3.02 -11.68
CA ASN A 194 14.93 -4.32 -12.36
C ASN A 194 15.43 -5.47 -11.48
N LEU A 195 16.53 -5.28 -10.74
CA LEU A 195 17.03 -6.28 -9.77
C LEU A 195 16.03 -6.53 -8.64
N ASP A 196 15.39 -5.48 -8.13
CA ASP A 196 14.37 -5.61 -7.07
C ASP A 196 13.13 -6.36 -7.59
N ILE A 197 12.71 -6.12 -8.84
CA ILE A 197 11.62 -6.86 -9.51
C ILE A 197 11.98 -8.34 -9.68
N ASP A 198 13.18 -8.65 -10.18
CA ASP A 198 13.63 -10.03 -10.36
C ASP A 198 13.66 -10.80 -9.04
N LYS A 199 14.14 -10.15 -7.97
CA LYS A 199 14.13 -10.74 -6.63
C LYS A 199 12.71 -11.01 -6.15
N PHE A 200 11.79 -10.07 -6.35
CA PHE A 200 10.39 -10.24 -5.98
C PHE A 200 9.72 -11.39 -6.74
N HIS A 201 9.94 -11.49 -8.05
CA HIS A 201 9.44 -12.62 -8.84
C HIS A 201 9.98 -13.96 -8.33
N LYS A 202 11.26 -14.02 -7.97
CA LYS A 202 11.85 -15.23 -7.41
C LYS A 202 11.19 -15.63 -6.09
N GLU A 203 10.99 -14.67 -5.17
CA GLU A 203 10.31 -14.92 -3.90
C GLU A 203 8.84 -15.34 -4.07
N CYS A 204 8.15 -14.82 -5.09
CA CYS A 204 6.79 -15.25 -5.43
C CYS A 204 6.77 -16.69 -5.93
N ASN A 205 7.65 -17.05 -6.87
CA ASN A 205 7.73 -18.41 -7.39
C ASN A 205 8.06 -19.41 -6.29
N GLU A 206 9.01 -19.09 -5.38
CA GLU A 206 9.33 -19.95 -4.24
C GLU A 206 8.12 -20.17 -3.31
N LYS A 207 7.25 -19.17 -3.15
CA LYS A 207 6.01 -19.30 -2.36
C LYS A 207 4.95 -20.12 -3.08
N ASP A 208 4.83 -19.97 -4.40
CA ASP A 208 3.91 -20.76 -5.22
C ASP A 208 4.31 -22.25 -5.19
N ASP A 209 5.61 -22.56 -5.30
CA ASP A 209 6.14 -23.91 -5.16
C ASP A 209 5.82 -24.51 -3.77
N LEU A 210 6.01 -23.72 -2.70
CA LEU A 210 5.65 -24.14 -1.33
C LEU A 210 4.14 -24.35 -1.16
N LEU A 211 3.32 -23.53 -1.79
CA LEU A 211 1.86 -23.65 -1.76
C LEU A 211 1.41 -24.91 -2.50
N GLU A 212 2.02 -25.22 -3.64
CA GLU A 212 1.74 -26.42 -4.42
C GLU A 212 2.12 -27.69 -3.64
N TYR A 213 3.32 -27.71 -3.05
CA TYR A 213 3.74 -28.79 -2.16
C TYR A 213 2.79 -28.97 -0.95
N ALA A 214 2.31 -27.87 -0.36
CA ALA A 214 1.36 -27.93 0.76
C ALA A 214 -0.01 -28.48 0.32
N LYS A 215 -0.47 -28.17 -0.90
CA LYS A 215 -1.71 -28.73 -1.46
C LYS A 215 -1.59 -30.23 -1.69
N GLU A 216 -0.52 -30.68 -2.32
CA GLU A 216 -0.26 -32.11 -2.56
C GLU A 216 -0.23 -32.89 -1.24
N LYS A 217 0.45 -32.36 -0.22
CA LYS A 217 0.49 -32.98 1.10
C LYS A 217 -0.88 -33.04 1.78
N ASN A 218 -1.72 -32.02 1.60
CA ASN A 218 -3.09 -32.01 2.12
C ASN A 218 -3.98 -33.03 1.39
N GLU A 219 -3.80 -33.21 0.08
CA GLU A 219 -4.51 -34.22 -0.70
C GLU A 219 -4.19 -35.63 -0.19
N ILE A 220 -2.90 -35.95 -0.01
CA ILE A 220 -2.45 -37.22 0.59
C ILE A 220 -3.04 -37.44 2.00
N LEU A 221 -3.09 -36.39 2.82
CA LEU A 221 -3.68 -36.48 4.15
C LEU A 221 -5.19 -36.74 4.10
N ASN A 222 -5.90 -36.10 3.18
CA ASN A 222 -7.34 -36.33 2.99
C ASN A 222 -7.63 -37.76 2.54
N ASP A 223 -6.83 -38.30 1.62
CA ASP A 223 -6.95 -39.70 1.18
C ASP A 223 -6.74 -40.66 2.37
N LYS A 224 -5.71 -40.42 3.19
CA LYS A 224 -5.48 -41.19 4.43
C LYS A 224 -6.63 -41.09 5.42
N ILE A 225 -7.23 -39.91 5.58
CA ILE A 225 -8.40 -39.73 6.44
C ILE A 225 -9.56 -40.59 5.92
N LYS A 226 -9.77 -40.62 4.61
CA LYS A 226 -10.82 -41.43 3.99
C LYS A 226 -10.59 -42.93 4.19
N GLU A 227 -9.37 -43.41 3.96
CA GLU A 227 -9.00 -44.82 4.23
C GLU A 227 -9.25 -45.20 5.70
N LEU A 228 -8.85 -44.33 6.64
CA LEU A 228 -9.09 -44.56 8.07
C LEU A 228 -10.58 -44.56 8.42
N GLN A 229 -11.38 -43.71 7.77
CA GLN A 229 -12.84 -43.70 7.96
C GLN A 229 -13.48 -45.00 7.46
N GLU A 230 -13.03 -45.52 6.32
CA GLU A 230 -13.48 -46.82 5.79
C GLU A 230 -13.14 -47.95 6.78
N HIS A 231 -11.89 -48.01 7.26
CA HIS A 231 -11.49 -48.99 8.29
C HIS A 231 -12.29 -48.88 9.59
N ILE A 232 -12.62 -47.67 10.04
CA ILE A 232 -13.46 -47.47 11.23
C ILE A 232 -14.86 -48.04 11.00
N ASN A 233 -15.44 -47.82 9.82
CA ASN A 233 -16.77 -48.36 9.50
C ASN A 233 -16.77 -49.89 9.49
N ASP A 234 -15.76 -50.51 8.88
CA ASP A 234 -15.61 -51.97 8.86
C ASP A 234 -15.51 -52.54 10.29
N LEU A 235 -14.74 -51.89 11.17
CA LEU A 235 -14.63 -52.31 12.57
C LEU A 235 -15.94 -52.13 13.34
N VAL A 236 -16.69 -51.07 13.07
CA VAL A 236 -18.01 -50.84 13.68
C VAL A 236 -18.99 -51.94 13.26
N GLU A 237 -18.96 -52.34 11.98
CA GLU A 237 -19.78 -53.45 11.48
C GLU A 237 -19.42 -54.77 12.15
N GLN A 238 -18.13 -55.12 12.21
CA GLN A 238 -17.65 -56.33 12.91
C GLN A 238 -18.05 -56.37 14.39
N VAL A 239 -17.98 -55.23 15.09
CA VAL A 239 -18.43 -55.13 16.47
C VAL A 239 -19.95 -55.35 16.57
N GLY A 240 -20.72 -54.87 15.60
CA GLY A 240 -22.15 -55.13 15.50
C GLY A 240 -22.47 -56.61 15.37
N GLU A 241 -21.80 -57.31 14.45
CA GLU A 241 -21.95 -58.77 14.26
C GLU A 241 -21.60 -59.54 15.54
N MET A 242 -20.47 -59.24 16.18
CA MET A 242 -20.08 -59.90 17.44
C MET A 242 -21.09 -59.68 18.57
N GLN A 243 -21.74 -58.51 18.63
CA GLN A 243 -22.78 -58.23 19.63
C GLN A 243 -24.05 -59.06 19.37
N GLU A 244 -24.39 -59.33 18.11
CA GLU A 244 -25.50 -60.22 17.76
C GLU A 244 -25.18 -61.67 18.14
N ASP A 245 -23.97 -62.15 17.81
CA ASP A 245 -23.50 -63.49 18.19
C ASP A 245 -23.48 -63.68 19.71
N GLU A 246 -23.05 -62.67 20.48
CA GLU A 246 -23.07 -62.70 21.95
C GLU A 246 -24.51 -62.81 22.48
N LYS A 247 -25.45 -62.10 21.86
CA LYS A 247 -26.86 -62.11 22.24
C LYS A 247 -27.50 -63.47 21.93
N GLU A 248 -27.18 -64.07 20.79
CA GLU A 248 -27.63 -65.41 20.42
C GLU A 248 -27.07 -66.46 21.40
N SER A 249 -25.76 -66.43 21.66
CA SER A 249 -25.10 -67.31 22.63
C SER A 249 -25.70 -67.19 24.04
N LYS A 250 -26.02 -65.96 24.49
CA LYS A 250 -26.72 -65.74 25.77
C LYS A 250 -28.12 -66.38 25.79
N ASN A 251 -28.86 -66.31 24.68
CA ASN A 251 -30.16 -66.94 24.59
C ASN A 251 -30.04 -68.47 24.63
N GLU A 252 -29.09 -69.05 23.91
CA GLU A 252 -28.82 -70.49 23.96
C GLU A 252 -28.46 -70.96 25.38
N ILE A 253 -27.58 -70.23 26.08
CA ILE A 253 -27.23 -70.53 27.47
C ILE A 253 -28.49 -70.49 28.37
N ASN A 254 -29.37 -69.50 28.18
CA ASN A 254 -30.61 -69.42 28.97
C ASN A 254 -31.52 -70.63 28.73
N VAL A 255 -31.61 -71.12 27.49
CA VAL A 255 -32.36 -72.35 27.15
C VAL A 255 -31.75 -73.56 27.85
N VAL A 256 -30.43 -73.74 27.73
CA VAL A 256 -29.72 -74.86 28.38
C VAL A 256 -29.87 -74.82 29.90
N CYS A 257 -29.79 -73.64 30.51
CA CYS A 257 -30.02 -73.47 31.95
C CYS A 257 -31.44 -73.89 32.36
N ALA A 258 -32.45 -73.52 31.57
CA ALA A 258 -33.84 -73.91 31.83
C ALA A 258 -34.03 -75.44 31.71
N GLU A 259 -33.48 -76.06 30.67
CA GLU A 259 -33.50 -77.52 30.49
C GLU A 259 -32.79 -78.24 31.65
N ASN A 260 -31.67 -77.70 32.13
CA ASN A 260 -30.93 -78.26 33.26
C ASN A 260 -31.74 -78.17 34.56
N ASP A 261 -32.45 -77.05 34.80
CA ASP A 261 -33.38 -76.92 35.93
C ASP A 261 -34.53 -77.94 35.85
N GLU A 262 -35.07 -78.20 34.65
CA GLU A 262 -36.07 -79.25 34.44
C GLU A 262 -35.52 -80.65 34.75
N LEU A 263 -34.31 -80.98 34.26
CA LEU A 263 -33.64 -82.25 34.54
C LEU A 263 -33.36 -82.41 36.04
N ARG A 264 -32.93 -81.36 36.72
CA ARG A 264 -32.68 -81.37 38.16
C ARG A 264 -33.97 -81.62 38.95
N ASN A 265 -35.08 -81.05 38.51
CA ASN A 265 -36.40 -81.30 39.08
C ASN A 265 -36.86 -82.75 38.82
N LEU A 266 -36.60 -83.28 37.63
CA LEU A 266 -36.90 -84.67 37.28
C LEU A 266 -36.07 -85.65 38.13
N GLN A 267 -34.77 -85.39 38.30
CA GLN A 267 -33.89 -86.17 39.17
C GLN A 267 -34.44 -86.24 40.59
N LYS A 268 -34.81 -85.10 41.19
CA LYS A 268 -35.44 -85.07 42.54
C LYS A 268 -36.71 -85.92 42.61
N ARG A 269 -37.54 -85.93 41.57
CA ARG A 269 -38.74 -86.79 41.53
C ARG A 269 -38.37 -88.28 41.54
N TYR A 270 -37.34 -88.67 40.79
CA TYR A 270 -36.85 -90.04 40.80
C TYR A 270 -36.20 -90.42 42.13
N GLU A 271 -35.42 -89.55 42.74
CA GLU A 271 -34.85 -89.76 44.08
C GLU A 271 -35.95 -90.00 45.13
N ASN A 272 -36.98 -89.15 45.16
CA ASN A 272 -38.14 -89.33 46.04
C ASN A 272 -38.90 -90.63 45.77
N ALA A 273 -39.06 -91.02 44.50
CA ALA A 273 -39.71 -92.26 44.13
C ALA A 273 -38.88 -93.48 44.56
N LEU A 274 -37.55 -93.42 44.41
CA LEU A 274 -36.63 -94.46 44.85
C LEU A 274 -36.63 -94.61 46.37
N GLU A 275 -36.62 -93.50 47.12
CA GLU A 275 -36.73 -93.49 48.58
C GLU A 275 -38.05 -94.11 49.04
N LYS A 276 -39.17 -93.80 48.36
CA LYS A 276 -40.46 -94.41 48.63
C LYS A 276 -40.42 -95.93 48.44
N VAL A 277 -39.91 -96.41 47.30
CA VAL A 277 -39.77 -97.85 47.01
C VAL A 277 -38.83 -98.53 48.02
N TYR A 278 -37.74 -97.87 48.40
CA TYR A 278 -36.83 -98.38 49.42
C TYR A 278 -37.54 -98.58 50.77
N ASN A 279 -38.32 -97.59 51.21
CA ASN A 279 -39.10 -97.67 52.45
C ASN A 279 -40.19 -98.75 52.39
N GLU A 280 -40.87 -98.89 51.25
CA GLU A 280 -41.83 -99.97 50.99
C GLU A 280 -41.15 -101.35 51.08
N ASN A 281 -39.98 -101.51 50.46
CA ASN A 281 -39.19 -102.74 50.56
C ASN A 281 -38.74 -103.04 51.98
N GLN A 282 -38.30 -102.04 52.76
CA GLN A 282 -37.95 -102.23 54.17
C GLN A 282 -39.15 -102.71 55.00
N THR A 283 -40.33 -102.17 54.71
CA THR A 283 -41.58 -102.59 55.36
C THR A 283 -41.92 -104.04 55.00
N LEU A 284 -41.80 -104.43 53.73
CA LEU A 284 -42.01 -105.80 53.29
C LEU A 284 -40.99 -106.78 53.89
N ILE A 285 -39.71 -106.40 53.96
CA ILE A 285 -38.66 -107.20 54.62
C ILE A 285 -39.04 -107.43 56.08
N ALA A 286 -39.44 -106.39 56.81
CA ALA A 286 -39.86 -106.52 58.20
C ALA A 286 -41.06 -107.47 58.37
N GLN A 287 -42.06 -107.37 57.49
CA GLN A 287 -43.23 -108.27 57.47
C GLN A 287 -42.83 -109.74 57.18
N VAL A 288 -41.89 -109.96 56.26
CA VAL A 288 -41.38 -111.30 55.95
C VAL A 288 -40.61 -111.86 57.13
N THR A 289 -39.74 -111.07 57.78
CA THR A 289 -39.01 -111.50 58.99
C THR A 289 -39.96 -111.85 60.13
N GLU A 290 -41.02 -111.07 60.33
CA GLU A 290 -42.06 -111.38 61.33
C GLU A 290 -42.77 -112.71 60.99
N CYS A 291 -43.15 -112.93 59.73
CA CYS A 291 -43.71 -114.21 59.28
C CYS A 291 -42.73 -115.38 59.46
N GLU A 292 -41.43 -115.18 59.20
CA GLU A 292 -40.38 -116.18 59.41
C GLU A 292 -40.23 -116.54 60.90
N ASP A 293 -40.27 -115.54 61.78
CA ASP A 293 -40.23 -115.73 63.23
C ASP A 293 -41.47 -116.49 63.75
N GLU A 294 -42.67 -116.12 63.26
CA GLU A 294 -43.92 -116.84 63.55
C GLU A 294 -43.84 -118.28 63.06
N PHE A 295 -43.33 -118.51 61.85
CA PHE A 295 -43.16 -119.84 61.30
C PHE A 295 -42.15 -120.67 62.10
N GLN A 296 -41.01 -120.09 62.50
CA GLN A 296 -40.03 -120.72 63.40
C GLN A 296 -40.65 -121.09 64.74
N LYS A 297 -41.47 -120.21 65.32
CA LYS A 297 -42.18 -120.45 66.58
C LYS A 297 -43.19 -121.59 66.42
N ALA A 298 -44.04 -121.54 65.40
CA ALA A 298 -44.98 -122.60 65.07
C ALA A 298 -44.27 -123.94 64.82
N SER A 299 -43.13 -123.93 64.11
CA SER A 299 -42.31 -125.11 63.88
C SER A 299 -41.73 -125.68 65.18
N LYS A 300 -41.29 -124.83 66.12
CA LYS A 300 -40.83 -125.26 67.45
C LYS A 300 -41.98 -125.83 68.29
N GLU A 301 -43.16 -125.22 68.27
CA GLU A 301 -44.36 -125.73 68.93
C GLU A 301 -44.80 -127.07 68.35
N LEU A 302 -44.78 -127.22 67.02
CA LEU A 302 -45.02 -128.50 66.34
C LEU A 302 -44.00 -129.56 66.75
N LEU A 303 -42.72 -129.20 66.86
CA LEU A 303 -41.68 -130.12 67.33
C LEU A 303 -41.91 -130.55 68.79
N VAL A 304 -42.38 -129.62 69.64
CA VAL A 304 -42.78 -129.92 71.03
C VAL A 304 -43.99 -130.85 71.06
N GLN A 305 -45.03 -130.58 70.26
CA GLN A 305 -46.19 -131.46 70.13
C GLN A 305 -45.80 -132.83 69.58
N GLN A 306 -44.89 -132.90 68.61
CA GLN A 306 -44.38 -134.17 68.08
C GLN A 306 -43.58 -134.95 69.14
N LYS A 307 -42.80 -134.27 69.98
CA LYS A 307 -42.11 -134.87 71.14
C LYS A 307 -43.07 -135.38 72.21
N LEU A 308 -44.15 -134.63 72.50
CA LEU A 308 -45.23 -135.03 73.41
C LEU A 308 -46.01 -136.23 72.86
N LEU A 309 -46.38 -136.23 71.58
CA LEU A 309 -47.01 -137.37 70.92
C LEU A 309 -46.10 -138.60 70.89
N THR A 310 -44.78 -138.42 70.72
CA THR A 310 -43.83 -139.55 70.82
C THR A 310 -43.60 -140.01 72.25
N SER A 311 -43.76 -139.17 73.28
CA SER A 311 -43.77 -139.61 74.69
C SER A 311 -45.08 -140.31 75.06
N GLU A 312 -46.24 -139.81 74.65
CA GLU A 312 -47.55 -140.46 74.85
C GLU A 312 -47.62 -141.81 74.11
N LYS A 313 -47.06 -141.89 72.90
CA LYS A 313 -46.96 -143.14 72.15
C LYS A 313 -45.96 -144.13 72.77
N ARG A 314 -44.94 -143.65 73.50
CA ARG A 314 -44.05 -144.52 74.33
C ARG A 314 -44.76 -145.01 75.59
N GLU A 315 -45.60 -144.18 76.22
CA GLU A 315 -46.44 -144.59 77.36
C GLU A 315 -47.48 -145.65 76.98
N TYR A 316 -48.08 -145.55 75.79
CA TYR A 316 -49.03 -146.56 75.29
C TYR A 316 -48.40 -147.88 74.81
N LEU A 317 -47.09 -147.90 74.53
CA LEU A 317 -46.38 -149.08 74.00
C LEU A 317 -45.47 -149.81 75.00
N GLY A 318 -45.35 -149.34 76.25
CA GLY A 318 -44.63 -150.08 77.30
C GLY A 318 -43.15 -150.33 77.01
N ILE A 319 -42.44 -149.35 76.44
CA ILE A 319 -40.99 -149.46 76.16
C ILE A 319 -40.20 -148.67 77.23
N PRO A 320 -39.24 -149.29 77.95
CA PRO A 320 -38.48 -148.62 79.00
C PRO A 320 -37.50 -147.57 78.46
N SER A 321 -37.22 -146.57 79.30
CA SER A 321 -36.20 -145.54 79.07
C SER A 321 -34.79 -146.14 78.95
N PRO A 322 -33.93 -145.67 78.01
CA PRO A 322 -32.49 -145.84 78.14
C PRO A 322 -31.92 -144.77 79.07
N ILE A 323 -31.23 -145.25 80.09
CA ILE A 323 -30.27 -144.53 80.91
C ILE A 323 -29.14 -143.99 80.00
N ALA A 324 -28.92 -142.68 80.04
CA ALA A 324 -27.64 -141.93 80.04
C ALA A 324 -27.84 -140.52 79.48
#